data_AF-A0A3D1RDR8-F1
#
_entry.id   AF-A0A3D1RDR8-F1
#
_cell.length_a   1.000
_cell.length_b   1.000
_cell.length_c   1.000
_cell.angle_alpha   90.00
_cell.angle_beta   90.00
_cell.angle_gamma   90.00
#
_symmetry.space_group_name_H-M   'P 1'
#
loop_
_entity.id
_entity.type
_entity.pdbx_description
1 polymer ?
#
loop_
_entity_poly.entity_id
_entity_poly.type
_entity_poly.pdbx_seq_one_letter_code
_entity_poly.pdbx_strand_id
1 'polypeptide(L)'
;MTSRWSVELYGYVEAAAVWDSTQGIPVVAGHPNIAKPTTFEGSGSQLQFSVQNTRFGLRIGGPELGGIATQGLIEADFRGNQPAEVTETALFNNPALRLRRGFVRLCRGSLGLLAGQEWALFGFQSDFAPNIVATPSVPGQPSSRLVQLRLSRE
;
A
#
# COMPACT_ATOMS: atom_id res chain seq x y z
N MET A 1 -15.58 16.94 -29.47
CA MET A 1 -16.14 16.45 -28.19
C MET A 1 -15.05 16.55 -27.14
N THR A 2 -15.20 17.39 -26.11
CA THR A 2 -14.27 17.43 -24.98
C THR A 2 -14.72 16.41 -23.92
N SER A 3 -13.79 15.60 -23.42
CA SER A 3 -14.06 14.65 -22.34
C SER A 3 -14.56 15.40 -21.10
N ARG A 4 -15.65 14.92 -20.47
CA ARG A 4 -16.10 15.39 -19.15
C ARG A 4 -15.35 14.74 -17.98
N TRP A 5 -14.37 13.90 -18.31
CA TRP A 5 -13.52 13.19 -17.35
C TRP A 5 -12.13 13.81 -17.33
N SER A 6 -11.58 13.97 -16.14
CA SER A 6 -10.17 14.26 -15.91
C SER A 6 -9.47 13.05 -15.30
N VAL A 7 -8.22 12.81 -15.72
CA VAL A 7 -7.38 11.76 -15.16
C VAL A 7 -6.02 12.36 -14.85
N GLU A 8 -5.58 12.22 -13.61
CA GLU A 8 -4.25 12.63 -13.15
C GLU A 8 -3.48 11.38 -12.72
N LEU A 9 -2.35 11.14 -13.37
CA LEU A 9 -1.36 10.16 -12.93
C LEU A 9 -0.49 10.77 -11.84
N TYR A 10 -0.37 10.09 -10.69
CA TYR A 10 0.52 10.48 -9.60
C TYR A 10 1.27 9.26 -9.07
N GLY A 11 2.31 9.50 -8.28
CA GLY A 11 3.11 8.43 -7.71
C GLY A 11 4.51 8.86 -7.34
N TYR A 12 5.36 7.87 -7.06
CA TYR A 12 6.79 8.03 -6.84
C TYR A 12 7.50 6.71 -7.17
N VAL A 13 8.78 6.84 -7.52
CA VAL A 13 9.71 5.70 -7.61
C VAL A 13 10.54 5.68 -6.33
N GLU A 14 10.69 4.52 -5.71
CA GLU A 14 11.48 4.34 -4.50
C GLU A 14 12.50 3.23 -4.72
N ALA A 15 13.73 3.48 -4.30
CA ALA A 15 14.76 2.46 -4.14
C ALA A 15 15.15 2.40 -2.65
N ALA A 16 15.16 1.20 -2.09
CA ALA A 16 15.51 0.93 -0.71
C ALA A 16 16.70 -0.04 -0.64
N ALA A 17 17.58 0.20 0.33
CA ALA A 17 18.63 -0.73 0.74
C ALA A 17 18.39 -1.09 2.21
N VAL A 18 18.42 -2.38 2.52
CA VAL A 18 18.19 -2.90 3.88
C VAL A 18 19.33 -3.85 4.22
N TRP A 19 20.01 -3.56 5.33
CA TRP A 19 20.95 -4.50 5.94
C TRP A 19 20.24 -5.25 7.06
N ASP A 20 20.17 -6.57 6.92
CA ASP A 20 19.65 -7.50 7.93
C ASP A 20 20.83 -8.29 8.52
N SER A 21 20.98 -8.24 9.84
CA SER A 21 22.03 -8.97 10.57
C SER A 21 21.67 -10.41 10.89
N THR A 22 20.44 -10.83 10.58
CA THR A 22 19.93 -12.18 10.83
C THR A 22 19.71 -13.01 9.56
N GLN A 23 19.68 -12.39 8.37
CA GLN A 23 19.41 -12.97 7.04
C GLN A 23 17.96 -13.46 6.83
N GLY A 24 17.18 -13.67 7.89
CA GLY A 24 15.80 -14.17 7.80
C GLY A 24 14.71 -13.12 7.57
N ILE A 25 15.05 -11.83 7.44
CA ILE A 25 14.07 -10.75 7.27
C ILE A 25 14.09 -10.23 5.83
N PRO A 26 12.97 -10.31 5.08
CA PRO A 26 12.92 -9.74 3.74
C PRO A 26 13.00 -8.21 3.78
N VAL A 27 13.37 -7.60 2.65
CA VAL A 27 13.50 -6.14 2.44
C VAL A 27 12.27 -5.32 2.89
N VAL A 28 11.10 -5.96 2.97
CA VAL A 28 9.89 -5.42 3.62
C VAL A 28 9.56 -6.28 4.83
N ALA A 29 10.00 -5.85 6.01
CA ALA A 29 9.64 -6.53 7.24
C ALA A 29 8.19 -6.18 7.60
N GLY A 30 7.28 -7.16 7.45
CA GLY A 30 5.98 -7.12 8.11
C GLY A 30 6.14 -7.52 9.58
N HIS A 31 5.47 -8.62 9.97
CA HIS A 31 5.69 -9.33 11.23
C HIS A 31 6.44 -10.65 11.00
N PRO A 32 7.70 -10.64 10.51
CA PRO A 32 8.42 -11.88 10.30
C PRO A 32 8.69 -12.55 11.66
N ASN A 33 8.63 -13.89 11.68
CA ASN A 33 9.20 -14.63 12.79
C ASN A 33 10.72 -14.47 12.73
N ILE A 34 11.34 -13.96 13.80
CA ILE A 34 12.80 -13.87 13.88
C ILE A 34 13.36 -15.28 14.08
N ALA A 35 14.20 -15.72 13.14
CA ALA A 35 14.84 -17.01 13.24
C ALA A 35 15.83 -17.04 14.41
N LYS A 36 16.05 -18.23 14.98
CA LYS A 36 17.02 -18.39 16.07
C LYS A 36 18.44 -18.18 15.54
N PRO A 37 19.35 -17.58 16.31
CA PRO A 37 20.75 -17.39 15.88
C PRO A 37 21.51 -18.69 15.58
N THR A 38 21.00 -19.84 16.01
CA THR A 38 21.58 -21.17 15.74
C THR A 38 21.09 -21.79 14.44
N THR A 39 20.26 -21.09 13.67
CA THR A 39 19.74 -21.54 12.37
C THR A 39 20.36 -20.71 11.26
N PHE A 40 20.45 -21.28 10.05
CA PHE A 40 20.99 -20.59 8.88
C PHE A 40 20.34 -19.21 8.65
N GLU A 41 19.01 -19.17 8.72
CA GLU A 41 18.17 -17.97 8.58
C GLU A 41 18.28 -16.95 9.74
N GLY A 42 19.12 -17.22 10.75
CA GLY A 42 19.30 -16.32 11.91
C GLY A 42 20.76 -16.01 12.24
N SER A 43 21.71 -16.64 11.55
CA SER A 43 23.15 -16.56 11.86
C SER A 43 23.97 -15.76 10.83
N GLY A 44 23.37 -15.39 9.70
CA GLY A 44 24.04 -14.70 8.60
C GLY A 44 23.61 -13.23 8.50
N SER A 45 24.41 -12.41 7.81
CA SER A 45 24.01 -11.04 7.46
C SER A 45 23.75 -10.94 5.95
N GLN A 46 22.73 -10.17 5.56
CA GLN A 46 22.38 -9.92 4.17
C GLN A 46 22.19 -8.42 3.92
N LEU A 47 22.65 -7.95 2.75
CA LEU A 47 22.29 -6.65 2.21
C LEU A 47 21.30 -6.87 1.06
N GLN A 48 20.12 -6.26 1.15
CA GLN A 48 19.04 -6.40 0.19
C GLN A 48 18.71 -5.05 -0.45
N PHE A 49 18.31 -5.08 -1.72
CA PHE A 49 17.86 -3.90 -2.46
C PHE A 49 16.45 -4.15 -3.01
N SER A 50 15.61 -3.12 -3.03
CA SER A 50 14.26 -3.26 -3.56
C SER A 50 13.70 -1.96 -4.11
N VAL A 51 12.87 -2.11 -5.15
CA VAL A 51 12.06 -1.04 -5.72
C VAL A 51 10.55 -1.26 -5.52
N GLN A 52 10.18 -2.29 -4.77
CA GLN A 52 8.79 -2.76 -4.68
C GLN A 52 7.83 -1.75 -4.04
N ASN A 53 8.33 -0.76 -3.30
CA ASN A 53 7.49 0.32 -2.75
C ASN A 53 7.21 1.44 -3.76
N THR A 54 7.75 1.36 -4.98
CA THR A 54 7.35 2.23 -6.09
C THR A 54 5.84 2.20 -6.24
N ARG A 55 5.25 3.39 -6.30
CA ARG A 55 3.81 3.58 -6.21
C ARG A 55 3.33 4.44 -7.35
N PHE A 56 2.18 4.07 -7.87
CA PHE A 56 1.48 4.87 -8.86
C PHE A 56 -0.02 4.83 -8.61
N GLY A 57 -0.72 5.82 -9.10
CA GLY A 57 -2.17 5.88 -9.02
C GLY A 57 -2.77 6.86 -9.99
N LEU A 58 -4.07 6.72 -10.19
CA LEU A 58 -4.90 7.59 -11.00
C LEU A 58 -5.91 8.27 -10.10
N ARG A 59 -5.96 9.60 -10.14
CA ARG A 59 -7.11 10.37 -9.66
C ARG A 59 -8.02 10.63 -10.84
N ILE A 60 -9.30 10.31 -10.68
CA ILE A 60 -10.29 10.38 -11.74
C ILE A 60 -11.35 11.39 -11.30
N GLY A 61 -11.47 12.49 -12.04
CA GLY A 61 -12.60 13.41 -11.91
C GLY A 61 -13.68 13.02 -12.92
N GLY A 62 -14.89 12.74 -12.44
CA GLY A 62 -16.03 12.45 -13.29
C GLY A 62 -16.99 13.64 -13.43
N PRO A 63 -17.98 13.54 -14.33
CA PRO A 63 -18.97 14.58 -14.51
C PRO A 63 -19.83 14.77 -13.26
N GLU A 64 -20.32 16.00 -13.08
CA GLU A 64 -21.41 16.26 -12.14
C GLU A 64 -22.74 15.79 -12.74
N LEU A 65 -23.50 15.00 -11.97
CA LEU A 65 -24.81 14.47 -12.36
C LEU A 65 -25.84 14.87 -11.32
N GLY A 66 -26.77 15.76 -11.67
CA GLY A 66 -27.87 16.16 -10.79
C GLY A 66 -27.42 16.80 -9.46
N GLY A 67 -26.36 17.62 -9.48
CA GLY A 67 -25.80 18.21 -8.26
C GLY A 67 -24.87 17.29 -7.47
N ILE A 68 -24.51 16.12 -8.02
CA ILE A 68 -23.61 15.15 -7.40
C ILE A 68 -22.29 15.14 -8.18
N ALA A 69 -21.22 15.62 -7.56
CA ALA A 69 -19.87 15.52 -8.09
C ALA A 69 -19.33 14.09 -7.89
N THR A 70 -18.65 13.56 -8.90
CA THR A 70 -18.11 12.20 -8.89
C THR A 70 -16.57 12.24 -8.96
N GLN A 71 -15.92 11.48 -8.10
CA GLN A 71 -14.47 11.33 -8.06
C GLN A 71 -14.11 9.85 -7.87
N GLY A 72 -12.95 9.44 -8.36
CA GLY A 72 -12.43 8.09 -8.19
C GLY A 72 -10.93 8.10 -7.95
N LEU A 73 -10.45 7.04 -7.33
CA LEU A 73 -9.03 6.82 -7.12
C LEU A 73 -8.71 5.34 -7.23
N ILE A 74 -7.64 5.04 -7.97
CA ILE A 74 -7.01 3.72 -8.00
C ILE A 74 -5.52 3.93 -7.73
N GLU A 75 -4.95 3.26 -6.73
CA GLU A 75 -3.55 3.36 -6.31
C GLU A 75 -2.99 1.97 -6.11
N ALA A 76 -1.80 1.70 -6.65
CA ALA A 76 -1.14 0.40 -6.57
C ALA A 76 0.36 0.53 -6.23
N ASP A 77 0.90 -0.55 -5.68
CA ASP A 77 2.35 -0.78 -5.51
C ASP A 77 2.73 -2.21 -5.92
N PHE A 78 4.02 -2.53 -5.83
CA PHE A 78 4.62 -3.79 -6.24
C PHE A 78 4.88 -4.75 -5.05
N ARG A 79 4.16 -4.55 -3.93
CA ARG A 79 4.26 -5.36 -2.69
C ARG A 79 3.08 -6.33 -2.54
N GLY A 80 2.62 -6.91 -3.65
CA GLY A 80 1.58 -7.93 -3.65
C GLY A 80 2.01 -9.21 -2.94
N ASN A 81 1.03 -10.06 -2.63
CA ASN A 81 1.32 -11.33 -1.99
C ASN A 81 2.19 -12.20 -2.91
N GLN A 82 3.31 -12.66 -2.39
CA GLN A 82 4.20 -13.58 -3.09
C GLN A 82 3.82 -15.03 -2.73
N PRO A 83 3.86 -15.97 -3.70
CA PRO A 83 3.70 -17.39 -3.38
C PRO A 83 4.71 -17.87 -2.34
N ALA A 84 4.37 -18.94 -1.62
CA ALA A 84 5.35 -19.63 -0.78
C ALA A 84 6.47 -20.23 -1.66
N GLU A 85 7.68 -20.33 -1.10
CA GLU A 85 8.84 -20.98 -1.74
C GLU A 85 9.29 -20.36 -3.08
N VAL A 86 9.11 -19.05 -3.25
CA VAL A 86 9.71 -18.34 -4.40
C VAL A 86 11.23 -18.27 -4.26
N THR A 87 11.94 -18.43 -5.38
CA THR A 87 13.39 -18.20 -5.41
C THR A 87 13.68 -16.71 -5.17
N GLU A 88 14.87 -16.39 -4.65
CA GLU A 88 15.31 -15.01 -4.45
C GLU A 88 15.24 -14.20 -5.75
N THR A 89 15.68 -14.79 -6.86
CA THR A 89 15.57 -14.21 -8.20
C THR A 89 14.12 -13.87 -8.57
N ALA A 90 13.16 -14.77 -8.28
CA ALA A 90 11.76 -14.51 -8.57
C ALA A 90 11.18 -13.43 -7.66
N LEU A 91 11.56 -13.39 -6.38
CA LEU A 91 11.13 -12.36 -5.43
C LEU A 91 11.48 -10.94 -5.90
N PHE A 92 12.67 -10.74 -6.47
CA PHE A 92 13.13 -9.42 -6.92
C PHE A 92 12.72 -9.07 -8.34
N ASN A 93 12.69 -10.04 -9.25
CA ASN A 93 12.39 -9.77 -10.68
C ASN A 93 10.90 -9.85 -11.02
N ASN A 94 10.08 -10.53 -10.20
CA ASN A 94 8.66 -10.73 -10.45
C ASN A 94 7.80 -10.16 -9.31
N PRO A 95 7.81 -8.83 -9.10
CA PRO A 95 7.01 -8.26 -8.04
C PRO A 95 5.50 -8.36 -8.35
N ALA A 96 4.73 -8.84 -7.38
CA ALA A 96 3.28 -8.91 -7.48
C ALA A 96 2.67 -7.50 -7.31
N LEU A 97 1.71 -7.15 -8.17
CA LEU A 97 0.96 -5.90 -8.05
C LEU A 97 -0.05 -6.00 -6.89
N ARG A 98 -0.18 -4.94 -6.10
CA ARG A 98 -1.14 -4.83 -5.00
C ARG A 98 -1.98 -3.58 -5.12
N LEU A 99 -3.30 -3.74 -5.07
CA LEU A 99 -4.21 -2.62 -4.88
C LEU A 99 -4.03 -2.04 -3.48
N ARG A 100 -3.67 -0.76 -3.40
CA ARG A 100 -3.59 -0.02 -2.14
C ARG A 100 -4.92 0.64 -1.84
N ARG A 101 -5.36 1.54 -2.72
CA ARG A 101 -6.61 2.30 -2.57
C ARG A 101 -7.40 2.19 -3.87
N GLY A 102 -8.71 2.04 -3.77
CA GLY A 102 -9.58 1.79 -4.91
C GLY A 102 -11.01 2.15 -4.52
N PHE A 103 -11.45 3.36 -4.83
CA PHE A 103 -12.77 3.82 -4.40
C PHE A 103 -13.38 4.84 -5.37
N VAL A 104 -14.69 5.03 -5.23
CA VAL A 104 -15.46 6.13 -5.79
C VAL A 104 -15.98 7.00 -4.65
N ARG A 105 -15.95 8.32 -4.84
CA ARG A 105 -16.52 9.32 -3.94
C ARG A 105 -17.60 10.11 -4.69
N LEU A 106 -18.76 10.26 -4.06
CA LEU A 106 -19.89 11.05 -4.50
C LEU A 106 -20.09 12.20 -3.51
N CYS A 107 -20.15 13.44 -3.99
CA CYS A 107 -20.32 14.62 -3.14
C CYS A 107 -21.52 15.44 -3.58
N ARG A 108 -22.39 15.83 -2.64
CA ARG A 108 -23.50 16.77 -2.85
C ARG A 108 -23.49 17.82 -1.75
N GLY A 109 -23.10 19.05 -2.08
CA GLY A 109 -22.86 20.09 -1.07
C GLY A 109 -21.78 19.64 -0.08
N SER A 110 -22.07 19.68 1.22
CA SER A 110 -21.15 19.19 2.26
C SER A 110 -21.24 17.70 2.56
N LEU A 111 -22.17 16.96 1.94
CA LEU A 111 -22.33 15.53 2.17
C LEU A 111 -21.48 14.73 1.18
N GLY A 112 -20.64 13.84 1.70
CA GLY A 112 -19.81 12.93 0.92
C GLY A 112 -20.11 11.47 1.22
N LEU A 113 -20.21 10.64 0.18
CA LEU A 113 -20.25 9.18 0.27
C LEU A 113 -19.03 8.61 -0.44
N LEU A 114 -18.24 7.78 0.25
CA LEU A 114 -17.16 7.00 -0.33
C LEU A 114 -17.54 5.51 -0.32
N ALA A 115 -17.28 4.82 -1.42
CA ALA A 115 -17.45 3.38 -1.56
C ALA A 115 -16.20 2.75 -2.18
N GLY A 116 -15.57 1.82 -1.46
CA GLY A 116 -14.40 1.07 -1.94
C GLY A 116 -13.35 0.86 -0.86
N GLN A 117 -12.12 0.52 -1.28
CA GLN A 117 -10.99 0.32 -0.40
C GLN A 117 -10.26 1.64 -0.12
N GLU A 118 -10.25 2.04 1.15
CA GLU A 118 -9.58 3.24 1.65
C GLU A 118 -8.98 2.95 3.02
N TRP A 119 -8.10 3.82 3.53
CA TRP A 119 -7.61 3.80 4.90
C TRP A 119 -8.75 3.60 5.89
N ALA A 120 -8.58 2.72 6.87
CA ALA A 120 -9.54 2.60 7.95
C ALA A 120 -9.63 3.92 8.71
N LEU A 121 -10.85 4.28 9.14
CA LEU A 121 -11.07 5.49 9.94
C LEU A 121 -10.44 5.37 11.34
N PHE A 122 -10.33 4.14 11.82
CA PHE A 122 -9.81 3.81 13.13
C PHE A 122 -8.60 2.88 12.98
N GLY A 123 -7.54 3.13 13.75
CA GLY A 123 -6.30 2.34 13.75
C GLY A 123 -6.43 1.01 14.47
N PHE A 124 -7.41 0.18 14.11
CA PHE A 124 -7.69 -1.10 14.78
C PHE A 124 -6.76 -2.25 14.38
N GLN A 125 -5.75 -2.02 13.51
CA GLN A 125 -4.77 -3.05 13.19
C GLN A 125 -3.54 -2.93 14.09
N SER A 126 -3.15 -4.07 14.65
CA SER A 126 -1.86 -4.28 15.29
C SER A 126 -0.78 -4.46 14.21
N ASP A 127 -0.50 -3.41 13.43
CA ASP A 127 0.62 -3.46 12.49
C ASP A 127 1.87 -2.87 13.15
N PHE A 128 2.76 -3.76 13.59
CA PHE A 128 4.11 -3.47 14.10
C PHE A 128 5.17 -3.71 13.01
N ALA A 129 5.68 -2.67 12.35
CA ALA A 129 6.82 -2.78 11.45
C ALA A 129 8.13 -2.47 12.22
N PRO A 130 9.04 -3.44 12.41
CA PRO A 130 10.26 -3.24 13.19
C PRO A 130 11.33 -2.39 12.48
N ASN A 131 11.19 -2.08 11.18
CA ASN A 131 12.12 -1.23 10.42
C ASN A 131 11.42 -0.04 9.73
N ILE A 132 11.70 1.18 10.16
CA ILE A 132 11.04 2.39 9.63
C ILE A 132 12.05 3.31 8.99
N VAL A 133 12.12 3.25 7.66
CA VAL A 133 12.70 4.32 6.82
C VAL A 133 11.69 4.85 5.81
N ALA A 134 10.60 4.12 5.48
CA ALA A 134 9.58 4.59 4.53
C ALA A 134 8.18 3.93 4.61
N THR A 135 7.94 2.97 5.51
CA THR A 135 6.65 2.25 5.59
C THR A 135 5.92 2.59 6.89
N PRO A 136 4.78 3.30 6.87
CA PRO A 136 4.08 3.67 8.09
C PRO A 136 3.23 2.50 8.55
N SER A 137 3.73 1.75 9.54
CA SER A 137 2.92 0.90 10.40
C SER A 137 3.60 0.76 11.75
N VAL A 138 3.23 1.62 12.70
CA VAL A 138 3.47 1.38 14.13
C VAL A 138 2.13 1.20 14.84
N PRO A 139 2.10 0.50 15.99
CA PRO A 139 0.87 0.32 16.75
C PRO A 139 0.13 1.65 16.97
N GLY A 140 -1.16 1.68 16.63
CA GLY A 140 -2.02 2.88 16.73
C GLY A 140 -2.08 3.76 15.48
N GLN A 141 -1.37 3.44 14.39
CA GLN A 141 -1.52 4.16 13.12
C GLN A 141 -2.67 3.59 12.25
N PRO A 142 -3.46 4.42 11.56
CA PRO A 142 -4.46 3.99 10.59
C PRO A 142 -3.79 3.60 9.25
N SER A 143 -2.87 2.63 9.28
CA SER A 143 -2.19 2.10 8.08
C SER A 143 -2.93 0.90 7.45
N SER A 144 -4.03 0.47 8.07
CA SER A 144 -4.92 -0.53 7.51
C SER A 144 -5.80 0.04 6.41
N ARG A 145 -6.13 -0.79 5.42
CA ARG A 145 -7.02 -0.43 4.33
C ARG A 145 -8.14 -1.46 4.27
N LEU A 146 -9.38 -0.97 4.21
CA LEU A 146 -10.58 -1.81 4.28
C LEU A 146 -11.55 -1.38 3.17
N VAL A 147 -12.25 -2.36 2.61
CA VAL A 147 -13.44 -2.11 1.80
C VAL A 147 -14.52 -1.55 2.73
N GLN A 148 -15.01 -0.35 2.43
CA GLN A 148 -15.91 0.38 3.29
C GLN A 148 -16.90 1.23 2.50
N LEU A 149 -18.05 1.47 3.13
CA LEU A 149 -18.95 2.57 2.82
C LEU A 149 -18.77 3.63 3.89
N ARG A 150 -18.47 4.87 3.51
CA ARG A 150 -18.20 5.96 4.45
C ARG A 150 -19.02 7.19 4.09
N LEU A 151 -19.82 7.65 5.04
CA LEU A 151 -20.49 8.94 4.99
C LEU A 151 -19.63 9.98 5.70
N SER A 152 -19.48 11.17 5.11
CA SER A 152 -18.76 12.30 5.71
C SER A 152 -19.56 13.59 5.55
N ARG A 153 -19.39 14.52 6.49
CA ARG A 153 -19.93 15.87 6.43
C ARG A 153 -18.83 16.86 6.77
N GLU A 154 -18.59 17.81 5.88
CA GLU A 154 -17.67 18.95 6.09
C GLU A 154 -18.41 20.15 6.68
#